data_AF-A0A7S0L1Z4-F1
#
_entry.id   AF-A0A7S0L1Z4-F1
#
_cell.length_a   1.000
_cell.length_b   1.000
_cell.length_c   1.000
_cell.angle_alpha   90.00
_cell.angle_beta   90.00
_cell.angle_gamma   90.00
#
_symmetry.space_group_name_H-M   'P 1'
#
loop_
_entity.id
_entity.type
_entity.pdbx_description
1 polymer ?
#
loop_
_entity_poly.entity_id
_entity_poly.type
_entity_poly.pdbx_seq_one_letter_code
_entity_poly.pdbx_strand_id
1 'polypeptide(L)'
;AEALRIFKRPVGGDSPLTAHAMGSLGKLRAIQGPDHQSNALKLLKGALKLEVAKDAFHLETVWELLTKLKDLHMEEAKERHASQSDSQHGSHLAALNATYSQYLPLVAAARSRVTEQHERDDIGTLAVFYKTAGEVCMLAQEYEQGEELLHEALRLLENVPDFDCSSLIDGCNMLLTIAESNNPNNSMQPRRKSEAASPAGWTTGRARAAGGKSERG
;
A
#
# COMPACT_ATOMS: atom_id res chain seq x y z
N ALA A 1 -17.64 14.04 20.43
CA ALA A 1 -18.19 13.10 21.42
C ALA A 1 -19.71 12.96 21.25
N GLU A 2 -20.44 14.08 21.23
CA GLU A 2 -21.91 14.06 21.10
C GLU A 2 -22.41 13.51 19.75
N ALA A 3 -21.83 13.90 18.62
CA ALA A 3 -22.20 13.35 17.31
C ALA A 3 -22.06 11.81 17.23
N LEU A 4 -20.98 11.24 17.76
CA LEU A 4 -20.81 9.78 17.81
C LEU A 4 -21.81 9.09 18.74
N ARG A 5 -22.17 9.74 19.86
CA ARG A 5 -23.20 9.24 20.78
C ARG A 5 -24.57 9.21 20.07
N ILE A 6 -24.86 10.23 19.27
CA ILE A 6 -26.09 10.34 18.47
C ILE A 6 -26.16 9.25 17.39
N PHE A 7 -25.05 8.81 16.80
CA PHE A 7 -25.05 7.69 15.85
C PHE A 7 -25.08 6.32 16.54
N LYS A 8 -24.25 6.10 17.58
CA LYS A 8 -24.17 4.78 18.24
C LYS A 8 -25.48 4.34 18.91
N ARG A 9 -26.27 5.28 19.42
CA ARG A 9 -27.52 5.00 20.13
C ARG A 9 -28.64 4.41 19.23
N PRO A 10 -28.92 4.96 18.04
CA PRO A 10 -29.93 4.42 17.12
C PRO A 10 -29.43 3.28 16.22
N VAL A 11 -28.18 3.31 15.74
CA VAL A 11 -27.73 2.35 14.70
C VAL A 11 -26.82 1.24 15.23
N GLY A 12 -26.38 1.32 16.48
CA GLY A 12 -25.46 0.35 17.08
C GLY A 12 -23.98 0.65 16.83
N GLY A 13 -23.12 0.06 17.67
CA GLY A 13 -21.67 0.31 17.67
C GLY A 13 -20.94 -0.16 16.41
N ASP A 14 -21.48 -1.18 15.74
CA ASP A 14 -20.84 -1.86 14.61
C ASP A 14 -21.49 -1.50 13.25
N SER A 15 -22.33 -0.48 13.23
CA SER A 15 -22.99 -0.03 12.00
C SER A 15 -22.01 0.64 11.03
N PRO A 16 -22.19 0.48 9.70
CA PRO A 16 -21.48 1.25 8.69
C PRO A 16 -21.56 2.77 8.90
N LEU A 17 -22.68 3.27 9.43
CA LEU A 17 -22.85 4.69 9.74
C LEU A 17 -21.97 5.12 10.93
N THR A 18 -21.76 4.23 11.90
CA THR A 18 -20.83 4.46 13.00
C THR A 18 -19.39 4.50 12.50
N ALA A 19 -19.02 3.57 11.60
CA ALA A 19 -17.69 3.54 10.96
C ALA A 19 -17.39 4.85 10.23
N HIS A 20 -18.32 5.28 9.36
CA HIS A 20 -18.20 6.54 8.62
C HIS A 20 -18.11 7.76 9.56
N ALA A 21 -19.00 7.85 10.56
CA ALA A 21 -18.98 8.96 11.52
C ALA A 21 -17.66 9.02 12.33
N MET A 22 -17.10 7.86 12.69
CA MET A 22 -15.80 7.76 13.35
C MET A 22 -14.67 8.24 12.43
N GLY A 23 -14.67 7.81 11.17
CA GLY A 23 -13.69 8.22 10.18
C GLY A 23 -13.71 9.73 9.96
N SER A 24 -14.88 10.29 9.69
CA SER A 24 -15.07 11.73 9.48
C SER A 24 -14.70 12.57 10.70
N LEU A 25 -15.10 12.16 11.91
CA LEU A 25 -14.68 12.87 13.13
C LEU A 25 -13.18 12.73 13.39
N GLY A 26 -12.59 11.57 13.10
CA GLY A 26 -11.15 11.35 13.21
C GLY A 26 -10.36 12.27 12.29
N LYS A 27 -10.77 12.36 11.01
CA LYS A 27 -10.20 13.30 10.01
C LYS A 27 -10.33 14.76 10.50
N LEU A 28 -11.49 15.14 11.05
CA LEU A 28 -11.69 16.48 11.61
C LEU A 28 -10.81 16.75 12.85
N ARG A 29 -10.62 15.77 13.73
CA ARG A 29 -9.77 15.92 14.92
C ARG A 29 -8.30 16.06 14.55
N ALA A 30 -7.86 15.36 13.50
CA ALA A 30 -6.49 15.45 13.00
C ALA A 30 -6.12 16.89 12.57
N ILE A 31 -7.05 17.64 11.96
CA ILE A 31 -6.78 19.01 11.52
C ILE A 31 -6.87 20.07 12.63
N GLN A 32 -7.35 19.71 13.83
CA GLN A 32 -7.47 20.65 14.95
C GLN A 32 -6.17 20.81 15.75
N GLY A 33 -5.11 20.10 15.37
CA GLY A 33 -3.78 20.23 15.97
C GLY A 33 -3.42 19.14 17.00
N PRO A 34 -2.23 19.25 17.61
CA PRO A 34 -1.60 18.17 18.39
C PRO A 34 -2.44 17.67 19.57
N ASP A 35 -3.15 18.57 20.26
CA ASP A 35 -3.99 18.24 21.43
C ASP A 35 -5.12 17.25 21.09
N HIS A 36 -5.48 17.14 19.81
CA HIS A 36 -6.54 16.26 19.33
C HIS A 36 -6.04 15.01 18.60
N GLN A 37 -4.73 14.87 18.41
CA GLN A 37 -4.12 13.80 17.61
C GLN A 37 -4.35 12.40 18.21
N SER A 38 -4.20 12.24 19.53
CA SER A 38 -4.50 10.97 20.20
C SER A 38 -5.95 10.53 20.00
N ASN A 39 -6.89 11.48 19.99
CA ASN A 39 -8.30 11.19 19.74
C ASN A 39 -8.53 10.86 18.26
N ALA A 40 -7.91 11.60 17.34
CA ALA A 40 -7.95 11.31 15.91
C ALA A 40 -7.49 9.89 15.60
N LEU A 41 -6.34 9.47 16.13
CA LEU A 41 -5.78 8.12 15.96
C LEU A 41 -6.75 7.04 16.46
N LYS A 42 -7.33 7.23 17.65
CA LYS A 42 -8.32 6.29 18.22
C LYS A 42 -9.55 6.15 17.34
N LEU A 43 -10.08 7.28 16.85
CA LEU A 43 -11.27 7.31 15.99
C LEU A 43 -11.02 6.68 14.62
N LEU A 44 -9.90 7.03 13.97
CA LEU A 44 -9.53 6.51 12.66
C LEU A 44 -9.24 5.00 12.73
N LYS A 45 -8.54 4.52 13.77
CA LYS A 45 -8.30 3.08 13.96
C LYS A 45 -9.61 2.33 14.19
N GLY A 46 -10.52 2.89 14.98
CA GLY A 46 -11.83 2.28 15.18
C GLY A 46 -12.69 2.27 13.91
N ALA A 47 -12.64 3.33 13.12
CA ALA A 47 -13.29 3.40 11.81
C ALA A 47 -12.73 2.31 10.88
N LEU A 48 -11.40 2.20 10.76
CA LEU A 48 -10.75 1.18 9.95
C LEU A 48 -11.18 -0.24 10.35
N LYS A 49 -11.22 -0.53 11.66
CA LYS A 49 -11.66 -1.83 12.16
C LYS A 49 -13.09 -2.17 11.70
N LEU A 50 -14.01 -1.21 11.75
CA LEU A 50 -15.39 -1.41 11.32
C LEU A 50 -15.51 -1.48 9.80
N GLU A 51 -14.75 -0.65 9.07
CA GLU A 51 -14.75 -0.62 7.60
C GLU A 51 -14.28 -1.95 6.99
N VAL A 52 -13.28 -2.59 7.60
CA VAL A 52 -12.78 -3.91 7.18
C VAL A 52 -13.76 -5.04 7.53
N ALA A 53 -14.52 -4.89 8.62
CA ALA A 53 -15.41 -5.94 9.14
C ALA A 53 -16.83 -5.91 8.57
N LYS A 54 -17.28 -4.79 8.00
CA LYS A 54 -18.66 -4.66 7.50
C LYS A 54 -18.87 -5.41 6.18
N ASP A 55 -20.11 -5.83 5.95
CA ASP A 55 -20.50 -6.50 4.71
C ASP A 55 -20.34 -5.59 3.48
N ALA A 56 -20.70 -4.30 3.63
CA ALA A 56 -20.55 -3.27 2.60
C ALA A 56 -19.12 -2.72 2.53
N PHE A 57 -18.16 -3.61 2.31
CA PHE A 57 -16.73 -3.29 2.22
C PHE A 57 -16.42 -2.33 1.05
N HIS A 58 -15.60 -1.31 1.32
CA HIS A 58 -15.14 -0.35 0.32
C HIS A 58 -13.63 -0.15 0.46
N LEU A 59 -12.88 -0.67 -0.51
CA LEU A 59 -11.41 -0.65 -0.47
C LEU A 59 -10.86 0.77 -0.40
N GLU A 60 -11.49 1.71 -1.11
CA GLU A 60 -11.08 3.11 -1.14
C GLU A 60 -11.02 3.72 0.27
N THR A 61 -12.09 3.50 1.05
CA THR A 61 -12.16 4.00 2.42
C THR A 61 -11.10 3.36 3.32
N VAL A 62 -10.78 2.08 3.10
CA VAL A 62 -9.78 1.36 3.89
C VAL A 62 -8.37 1.90 3.65
N TRP A 63 -7.95 2.07 2.40
CA TRP A 63 -6.60 2.58 2.11
C TRP A 63 -6.45 4.06 2.49
N GLU A 64 -7.50 4.87 2.35
CA GLU A 64 -7.49 6.26 2.84
C GLU A 64 -7.27 6.33 4.35
N LEU A 65 -7.98 5.50 5.12
CA LEU A 65 -7.85 5.45 6.58
C LEU A 65 -6.46 4.98 6.99
N LEU A 66 -5.91 3.95 6.32
CA LEU A 66 -4.54 3.48 6.56
C LEU A 66 -3.51 4.58 6.27
N THR A 67 -3.66 5.28 5.14
CA THR A 67 -2.77 6.40 4.76
C THR A 67 -2.81 7.48 5.82
N LYS A 68 -4.02 7.90 6.23
CA LYS A 68 -4.16 8.96 7.24
C LYS A 68 -3.59 8.56 8.60
N LEU A 69 -3.76 7.32 9.01
CA LEU A 69 -3.16 6.78 10.24
C LEU A 69 -1.64 6.75 10.16
N LYS A 70 -1.08 6.32 9.03
CA LYS A 70 0.36 6.35 8.78
C LYS A 70 0.90 7.77 8.88
N ASP A 71 0.29 8.71 8.17
CA ASP A 71 0.76 10.11 8.16
C ASP A 71 0.77 10.71 9.57
N LEU A 72 -0.30 10.49 10.36
CA LEU A 72 -0.37 10.98 11.74
C LEU A 72 0.68 10.37 12.67
N HIS A 73 0.98 9.08 12.51
CA HIS A 73 2.05 8.45 13.30
C HIS A 73 3.43 8.92 12.86
N MET A 74 3.64 9.16 11.57
CA MET A 74 4.90 9.70 11.06
C MET A 74 5.12 11.16 11.51
N GLU A 75 4.06 11.97 11.57
CA GLU A 75 4.09 13.31 12.16
C GLU A 75 4.47 13.25 13.65
N GLU A 76 3.78 12.39 14.43
CA GLU A 76 4.10 12.20 15.85
C GLU A 76 5.55 11.72 16.07
N ALA A 77 6.02 10.82 15.20
CA ALA A 77 7.38 10.30 15.25
C ALA A 77 8.43 11.39 14.95
N LYS A 78 8.15 12.30 14.01
CA LYS A 78 9.02 13.44 13.66
C LYS A 78 9.09 14.45 14.80
N GLU A 79 7.96 14.78 15.43
CA GLU A 79 7.91 15.71 16.56
C GLU A 79 8.65 15.18 17.78
N ARG A 80 8.52 13.89 18.08
CA ARG A 80 9.31 13.24 19.14
C ARG A 80 10.81 13.27 18.86
N HIS A 81 11.22 13.02 17.61
CA HIS A 81 12.63 13.13 17.22
C HIS A 81 13.15 14.56 17.37
N ALA A 82 12.39 15.56 16.93
CA ALA A 82 12.80 16.97 17.04
C ALA A 82 12.96 17.46 18.49
N SER A 83 12.32 16.79 19.45
CA SER A 83 12.35 17.14 20.88
C SER A 83 13.31 16.29 21.72
N GLN A 84 13.97 15.28 21.14
CA GLN A 84 14.86 14.34 21.84
C GLN A 84 16.33 14.49 21.37
N SER A 85 17.29 14.26 22.27
CA SER A 85 18.72 14.28 21.93
C SER A 85 19.18 12.98 21.26
N ASP A 86 20.22 13.06 20.42
CA ASP A 86 20.73 12.00 19.51
C ASP A 86 21.02 10.62 20.12
N SER A 87 20.98 10.47 21.45
CA SER A 87 21.36 9.25 22.17
C SER A 87 20.30 8.12 22.20
N GLN A 88 19.12 8.30 21.60
CA GLN A 88 17.99 7.34 21.70
C GLN A 88 17.51 6.72 20.37
N HIS A 89 18.32 6.76 19.31
CA HIS A 89 17.92 6.34 17.97
C HIS A 89 17.32 4.90 17.89
N GLY A 90 17.86 3.94 18.64
CA GLY A 90 17.36 2.55 18.65
C GLY A 90 16.00 2.36 19.32
N SER A 91 15.66 3.20 20.31
CA SER A 91 14.36 3.14 21.02
C SER A 91 13.21 3.60 20.11
N HIS A 92 13.49 4.58 19.24
CA HIS A 92 12.48 5.16 18.37
C HIS A 92 11.97 4.19 17.31
N LEU A 93 12.88 3.47 16.64
CA LEU A 93 12.49 2.49 15.61
C LEU A 93 11.67 1.35 16.20
N ALA A 94 12.01 0.87 17.40
CA ALA A 94 11.24 -0.16 18.11
C ALA A 94 9.84 0.33 18.49
N ALA A 95 9.71 1.59 18.93
CA ALA A 95 8.40 2.19 19.23
C ALA A 95 7.55 2.36 17.96
N LEU A 96 8.17 2.73 16.83
CA LEU A 96 7.50 2.84 15.54
C LEU A 96 7.00 1.46 15.06
N ASN A 97 7.86 0.43 15.14
CA ASN A 97 7.50 -0.95 14.84
C ASN A 97 6.27 -1.38 15.65
N ALA A 98 6.31 -1.23 16.97
CA ALA A 98 5.21 -1.64 17.84
C ALA A 98 3.90 -0.89 17.49
N THR A 99 4.03 0.38 17.09
CA THR A 99 2.91 1.21 16.65
C THR A 99 2.27 0.70 15.37
N TYR A 100 3.05 0.24 14.39
CA TYR A 100 2.51 -0.25 13.12
C TYR A 100 2.06 -1.71 13.18
N SER A 101 2.67 -2.53 14.04
CA SER A 101 2.30 -3.93 14.27
C SER A 101 0.81 -4.10 14.62
N GLN A 102 0.20 -3.11 15.27
CA GLN A 102 -1.22 -3.15 15.62
C GLN A 102 -2.18 -3.11 14.42
N TYR A 103 -1.68 -2.75 13.22
CA TYR A 103 -2.46 -2.67 12.00
C TYR A 103 -2.35 -3.93 11.14
N LEU A 104 -1.37 -4.79 11.37
CA LEU A 104 -1.15 -6.02 10.58
C LEU A 104 -2.40 -6.91 10.50
N PRO A 105 -3.16 -7.16 11.59
CA PRO A 105 -4.38 -7.95 11.49
C PRO A 105 -5.46 -7.29 10.62
N LEU A 106 -5.52 -5.95 10.61
CA LEU A 106 -6.47 -5.19 9.79
C LEU A 106 -6.08 -5.20 8.32
N VAL A 107 -4.78 -5.10 8.02
CA VAL A 107 -4.22 -5.24 6.67
C VAL A 107 -4.50 -6.65 6.13
N ALA A 108 -4.25 -7.69 6.92
CA ALA A 108 -4.52 -9.07 6.53
C ALA A 108 -6.03 -9.31 6.26
N ALA A 109 -6.90 -8.79 7.12
CA ALA A 109 -8.34 -8.88 6.92
C ALA A 109 -8.79 -8.12 5.66
N ALA A 110 -8.27 -6.92 5.41
CA ALA A 110 -8.56 -6.18 4.19
C ALA A 110 -8.08 -6.93 2.94
N ARG A 111 -6.86 -7.50 2.96
CA ARG A 111 -6.32 -8.33 1.86
C ARG A 111 -7.24 -9.50 1.54
N SER A 112 -7.72 -10.23 2.56
CA SER A 112 -8.68 -11.34 2.36
C SER A 112 -9.93 -10.89 1.61
N ARG A 113 -10.49 -9.75 2.02
CA ARG A 113 -11.69 -9.17 1.39
C ARG A 113 -11.43 -8.74 -0.06
N VAL A 114 -10.28 -8.15 -0.34
CA VAL A 114 -9.86 -7.78 -1.70
C VAL A 114 -9.73 -9.01 -2.59
N THR A 115 -9.14 -10.10 -2.10
CA THR A 115 -9.04 -11.36 -2.86
C THR A 115 -10.42 -11.96 -3.15
N GLU A 116 -11.36 -11.87 -2.21
CA GLU A 116 -12.76 -12.31 -2.39
C GLU A 116 -13.56 -11.44 -3.38
N GLN A 117 -13.19 -10.16 -3.55
CA GLN A 117 -13.96 -9.16 -4.30
C GLN A 117 -13.26 -8.61 -5.55
N HIS A 118 -12.16 -9.23 -5.97
CA HIS A 118 -11.17 -8.67 -6.91
C HIS A 118 -11.72 -8.10 -8.23
N GLU A 119 -12.92 -8.51 -8.67
CA GLU A 119 -13.57 -8.02 -9.89
C GLU A 119 -14.26 -6.64 -9.76
N ARG A 120 -14.38 -6.08 -8.54
CA ARG A 120 -15.18 -4.85 -8.30
C ARG A 120 -14.37 -3.58 -8.15
N ASP A 121 -13.12 -3.69 -7.70
CA ASP A 121 -12.27 -2.53 -7.42
C ASP A 121 -11.48 -2.14 -8.68
N ASP A 122 -11.28 -0.84 -8.90
CA ASP A 122 -10.44 -0.37 -9.99
C ASP A 122 -8.95 -0.66 -9.71
N ILE A 123 -8.17 -0.85 -10.78
CA ILE A 123 -6.74 -1.21 -10.71
C ILE A 123 -5.95 -0.16 -9.90
N GLY A 124 -6.29 1.12 -10.02
CA GLY A 124 -5.63 2.20 -9.29
C GLY A 124 -5.84 2.10 -7.78
N THR A 125 -7.08 1.91 -7.34
CA THR A 125 -7.43 1.70 -5.93
C THR A 125 -6.76 0.46 -5.34
N LEU A 126 -6.74 -0.65 -6.09
CA LEU A 126 -6.01 -1.85 -5.69
C LEU A 126 -4.51 -1.57 -5.52
N ALA A 127 -3.90 -0.89 -6.51
CA ALA A 127 -2.49 -0.56 -6.50
C ALA A 127 -2.11 0.29 -5.28
N VAL A 128 -2.87 1.35 -5.00
CA VAL A 128 -2.63 2.25 -3.85
C VAL A 128 -2.85 1.52 -2.53
N PHE A 129 -3.85 0.64 -2.44
CA PHE A 129 -4.05 -0.22 -1.28
C PHE A 129 -2.83 -1.10 -1.02
N TYR A 130 -2.39 -1.90 -2.01
CA TYR A 130 -1.25 -2.81 -1.85
C TYR A 130 0.03 -2.05 -1.50
N LYS A 131 0.25 -0.89 -2.13
CA LYS A 131 1.39 -0.01 -1.83
C LYS A 131 1.36 0.47 -0.38
N THR A 132 0.20 0.94 0.09
CA THR A 132 0.02 1.43 1.46
C THR A 132 0.11 0.33 2.51
N ALA A 133 -0.47 -0.84 2.21
CA ALA A 133 -0.39 -2.03 3.04
C ALA A 133 1.06 -2.52 3.18
N GLY A 134 1.80 -2.57 2.07
CA GLY A 134 3.22 -2.88 2.04
C GLY A 134 4.03 -1.92 2.89
N GLU A 135 3.82 -0.61 2.77
CA GLU A 135 4.45 0.41 3.64
C GLU A 135 4.20 0.16 5.13
N VAL A 136 2.96 -0.18 5.50
CA VAL A 136 2.62 -0.48 6.90
C VAL A 136 3.35 -1.73 7.39
N CYS A 137 3.44 -2.79 6.58
CA CYS A 137 4.21 -4.00 6.91
C CYS A 137 5.71 -3.68 7.06
N MET A 138 6.29 -2.88 6.16
CA MET A 138 7.69 -2.45 6.26
C MET A 138 7.98 -1.66 7.54
N LEU A 139 7.08 -0.76 7.92
CA LEU A 139 7.19 0.03 9.15
C LEU A 139 7.02 -0.85 10.41
N ALA A 140 6.30 -1.96 10.32
CA ALA A 140 6.19 -2.98 11.35
C ALA A 140 7.33 -4.03 11.31
N GLN A 141 8.33 -3.85 10.43
CA GLN A 141 9.42 -4.80 10.16
C GLN A 141 8.99 -6.20 9.70
N GLU A 142 7.77 -6.32 9.19
CA GLU A 142 7.28 -7.53 8.51
C GLU A 142 7.70 -7.48 7.03
N TYR A 143 9.01 -7.56 6.79
CA TYR A 143 9.61 -7.33 5.47
C TYR A 143 9.11 -8.32 4.42
N GLU A 144 8.99 -9.61 4.76
CA GLU A 144 8.52 -10.65 3.84
C GLU A 144 7.11 -10.36 3.33
N GLN A 145 6.18 -10.08 4.25
CA GLN A 145 4.81 -9.71 3.87
C GLN A 145 4.78 -8.37 3.13
N GLY A 146 5.62 -7.41 3.54
CA GLY A 146 5.75 -6.12 2.86
C GLY A 146 6.19 -6.27 1.41
N GLU A 147 7.19 -7.12 1.13
CA GLU A 147 7.70 -7.40 -0.21
C GLU A 147 6.61 -7.97 -1.11
N GLU A 148 5.85 -8.96 -0.64
CA GLU A 148 4.72 -9.52 -1.39
C GLU A 148 3.73 -8.44 -1.82
N LEU A 149 3.34 -7.58 -0.89
CA LEU A 149 2.36 -6.52 -1.13
C LEU A 149 2.90 -5.45 -2.08
N LEU A 150 4.18 -5.07 -1.95
CA LEU A 150 4.81 -4.07 -2.82
C LEU A 150 5.02 -4.60 -4.24
N HIS A 151 5.35 -5.89 -4.42
CA HIS A 151 5.42 -6.48 -5.75
C HIS A 151 4.05 -6.51 -6.44
N GLU A 152 2.99 -6.83 -5.69
CA GLU A 152 1.63 -6.78 -6.23
C GLU A 152 1.22 -5.33 -6.58
N ALA A 153 1.62 -4.35 -5.76
CA ALA A 153 1.43 -2.93 -6.07
C ALA A 153 2.13 -2.53 -7.37
N LEU A 154 3.41 -2.90 -7.55
CA LEU A 154 4.17 -2.62 -8.78
C LEU A 154 3.49 -3.21 -10.02
N ARG A 155 3.09 -4.49 -9.94
CA ARG A 155 2.35 -5.17 -11.02
C ARG A 155 1.10 -4.40 -11.42
N LEU A 156 0.37 -3.83 -10.47
CA LEU A 156 -0.85 -3.08 -10.74
C LEU A 156 -0.54 -1.67 -11.27
N LEU A 157 0.40 -0.95 -10.66
CA LEU A 157 0.79 0.41 -11.04
C LEU A 157 1.29 0.50 -12.49
N GLU A 158 2.03 -0.50 -12.96
CA GLU A 158 2.49 -0.60 -14.36
C GLU A 158 1.34 -0.73 -15.38
N ASN A 159 0.16 -1.13 -14.91
CA ASN A 159 -1.02 -1.37 -15.73
C ASN A 159 -2.14 -0.34 -15.51
N VAL A 160 -1.90 0.74 -14.74
CA VAL A 160 -2.88 1.82 -14.58
C VAL A 160 -2.89 2.68 -15.85
N PRO A 161 -4.03 2.77 -16.57
CA PRO A 161 -4.13 3.62 -17.75
C PRO A 161 -4.21 5.10 -17.36
N ASP A 162 -3.76 5.98 -18.25
CA ASP A 162 -3.98 7.43 -18.20
C ASP A 162 -3.47 8.17 -16.93
N PHE A 163 -2.60 7.53 -16.14
CA PHE A 163 -2.03 8.13 -14.94
C PHE A 163 -0.52 7.83 -14.82
N ASP A 164 0.28 8.86 -14.56
CA ASP A 164 1.72 8.69 -14.32
C ASP A 164 1.97 8.15 -12.90
N CYS A 165 2.26 6.85 -12.82
CA CYS A 165 2.55 6.15 -11.58
C CYS A 165 4.04 6.15 -11.18
N SER A 166 4.92 6.87 -11.89
CA SER A 166 6.38 6.76 -11.72
C SER A 166 6.83 6.99 -10.26
N SER A 167 6.27 8.01 -9.59
CA SER A 167 6.60 8.32 -8.19
C SER A 167 6.17 7.22 -7.20
N LEU A 168 5.06 6.54 -7.47
CA LEU A 168 4.57 5.43 -6.63
C LEU A 168 5.43 4.18 -6.84
N ILE A 169 5.82 3.92 -8.09
CA ILE A 169 6.72 2.83 -8.47
C ILE A 169 8.10 3.02 -7.82
N ASP A 170 8.67 4.22 -7.91
CA ASP A 170 9.94 4.57 -7.27
C ASP A 170 9.88 4.37 -5.75
N GLY A 171 8.76 4.78 -5.13
CA GLY A 171 8.51 4.55 -3.71
C GLY A 171 8.50 3.06 -3.33
N CYS A 172 7.87 2.20 -4.14
CA CYS A 172 7.87 0.76 -3.91
C CYS A 172 9.28 0.18 -4.04
N ASN A 173 10.01 0.53 -5.09
CA ASN A 173 11.39 0.05 -5.31
C ASN A 173 12.35 0.46 -4.20
N MET A 174 12.20 1.70 -3.68
CA MET A 174 12.98 2.17 -2.53
C MET A 174 12.75 1.29 -1.31
N LEU A 175 11.50 0.96 -0.99
CA LEU A 175 11.15 0.12 0.16
C LEU A 175 11.61 -1.33 -0.01
N LEU A 176 11.51 -1.89 -1.22
CA LEU A 176 12.03 -3.22 -1.54
C LEU A 176 13.57 -3.27 -1.34
N THR A 177 14.30 -2.24 -1.77
CA THR A 177 15.76 -2.15 -1.54
C THR A 177 16.10 -2.12 -0.05
N ILE A 178 15.28 -1.44 0.76
CA ILE A 178 15.43 -1.41 2.22
C ILE A 178 15.17 -2.80 2.80
N ALA A 179 14.12 -3.49 2.35
CA ALA A 179 13.77 -4.84 2.80
C ALA A 179 14.89 -5.85 2.48
N GLU A 180 15.42 -5.83 1.24
CA GLU A 180 16.56 -6.65 0.82
C GLU A 180 17.78 -6.45 1.74
N SER A 181 18.07 -5.20 2.11
CA SER A 181 19.21 -4.85 2.97
C SER A 181 19.04 -5.33 4.41
N ASN A 182 17.79 -5.52 4.86
CA ASN A 182 17.46 -5.98 6.21
C ASN A 182 17.21 -7.48 6.28
N ASN A 183 17.21 -8.20 5.15
CA ASN A 183 16.97 -9.64 5.11
C ASN A 183 18.31 -10.41 5.18
N PRO A 184 18.65 -11.05 6.32
CA PRO A 184 19.96 -11.70 6.50
C PRO A 184 20.20 -12.87 5.52
N ASN A 185 19.14 -13.45 4.96
CA ASN A 185 19.19 -14.59 4.06
C ASN A 185 19.49 -14.23 2.59
N ASN A 186 19.44 -12.95 2.20
CA ASN A 186 19.66 -12.53 0.81
C ASN A 186 21.12 -12.15 0.49
N SER A 187 22.01 -12.16 1.50
CA SER A 187 23.45 -11.86 1.33
C SER A 187 24.26 -12.95 0.61
N MET A 188 23.62 -14.05 0.17
CA MET A 188 24.31 -15.22 -0.39
C MET A 188 23.77 -15.78 -1.72
N GLN A 189 22.85 -15.10 -2.41
CA GLN A 189 22.47 -15.53 -3.76
C GLN A 189 23.00 -14.57 -4.84
N PRO A 190 23.94 -15.01 -5.71
CA PRO A 190 24.35 -14.20 -6.84
C PRO A 190 23.16 -14.01 -7.78
N ARG A 191 22.81 -12.73 -8.01
CA ARG A 191 21.82 -12.30 -9.01
C ARG A 191 22.07 -13.03 -10.32
N ARG A 192 21.23 -14.02 -10.66
CA ARG A 192 21.17 -14.55 -12.03
C ARG A 192 20.70 -13.40 -12.89
N LYS A 193 21.63 -12.76 -13.58
CA LYS A 193 21.33 -11.90 -14.73
C LYS A 193 20.45 -12.72 -15.67
N SER A 194 19.19 -12.31 -15.84
CA SER A 194 18.40 -12.73 -16.98
C SER A 194 19.11 -12.17 -18.21
N GLU A 195 19.88 -13.02 -18.88
CA GLU A 195 20.41 -12.72 -20.20
C GLU A 195 19.23 -12.47 -21.15
N ALA A 196 19.20 -11.26 -21.69
CA ALA A 196 18.35 -10.90 -22.81
C ALA A 196 18.63 -11.86 -23.98
N ALA A 197 17.63 -12.67 -24.32
CA ALA A 197 17.64 -13.44 -25.56
C ALA A 197 17.44 -12.48 -26.74
N SER A 198 18.56 -11.98 -27.29
CA SER A 198 18.63 -11.53 -28.68
C SER A 198 18.62 -12.75 -29.60
N PRO A 199 17.75 -12.83 -30.62
CA PRO A 199 17.99 -13.69 -31.77
C PRO A 199 18.79 -12.90 -32.81
N ALA A 200 20.09 -13.16 -32.86
CA ALA A 200 20.95 -12.77 -33.97
C ALA A 200 20.54 -13.51 -35.24
N GLY A 201 20.58 -12.79 -36.36
CA GLY A 201 20.05 -13.21 -37.64
C GLY A 201 20.78 -14.39 -38.29
N TRP A 202 20.04 -15.06 -39.17
CA TRP A 202 20.59 -15.95 -40.18
C TRP A 202 20.44 -15.29 -41.55
N THR A 203 21.58 -14.90 -42.10
CA THR A 203 21.76 -14.52 -43.50
C THR A 203 22.02 -15.76 -44.35
N THR A 204 21.12 -16.03 -45.29
CA THR A 204 21.40 -16.67 -46.60
C THR A 204 20.40 -16.03 -47.56
N GLY A 205 20.75 -15.43 -48.68
CA GLY A 205 21.67 -15.91 -49.70
C GLY A 205 20.93 -15.73 -51.03
N ARG A 206 21.36 -14.71 -51.77
CA ARG A 206 20.86 -14.17 -53.04
C ARG A 206 20.65 -15.23 -54.14
N ALA A 207 19.55 -15.15 -54.90
CA ALA A 207 19.54 -15.48 -56.33
C ALA A 207 18.41 -14.72 -57.05
N ARG A 208 18.72 -14.26 -58.26
CA ARG A 208 18.02 -13.29 -59.10
C ARG A 208 17.64 -13.98 -60.41
N ALA A 209 16.68 -13.39 -61.14
CA ALA A 209 16.23 -13.66 -62.53
C ALA A 209 14.94 -14.50 -62.62
N ALA A 210 13.99 -14.28 -63.52
CA ALA A 210 13.70 -13.23 -64.50
C ALA A 210 12.42 -13.69 -65.23
N GLY A 211 11.58 -12.74 -65.67
CA GLY A 211 10.78 -12.89 -66.89
C GLY A 211 9.38 -13.51 -66.78
N GLY A 212 8.43 -12.88 -67.49
CA GLY A 212 7.33 -13.61 -68.13
C GLY A 212 5.93 -13.05 -67.89
N LYS A 213 5.50 -12.13 -68.77
CA LYS A 213 4.09 -11.83 -69.07
C LYS A 213 3.33 -13.11 -69.48
N SER A 214 2.03 -13.20 -69.20
CA SER A 214 0.99 -13.43 -70.24
C SER A 214 -0.40 -13.59 -69.63
N GLU A 215 -1.35 -12.96 -70.30
CA GLU A 215 -2.81 -13.05 -70.20
C GLU A 215 -3.34 -14.46 -70.48
N ARG A 216 -4.45 -14.82 -69.80
CA ARG A 216 -5.75 -15.32 -70.34
C ARG A 216 -6.45 -16.27 -69.36
N GLY A 217 -7.76 -16.08 -69.23
CA GLY A 217 -8.70 -16.91 -68.47
C GLY A 217 -9.91 -16.11 -68.10
#